data_AF-A0A485AGN0-F1
#
_entry.id   AF-A0A485AGN0-F1
#
_cell.length_a   1.000
_cell.length_b   1.000
_cell.length_c   1.000
_cell.angle_alpha   90.00
_cell.angle_beta   90.00
_cell.angle_gamma   90.00
#
_symmetry.space_group_name_H-M   'P 1'
#
loop_
_entity.id
_entity.type
_entity.pdbx_description
1 polymer ?
#
loop_
_entity_poly.entity_id
_entity_poly.type
_entity_poly.pdbx_seq_one_letter_code
_entity_poly.pdbx_strand_id
1 'polypeptide(L)'
;MLNHIALEKLREYPGAPVNLQAFNDELCSARSHVLKLISRHLTDFGDKFPAEACVKGYYPLTENVEWTTSFWTGQLWLAWEMTGDEKYRALAEKHVRSFGLRIAGRQDTNTHDLGFLYTLSCVAAWRLTGNRDARGFSLQAAEALLERFHRKAKIIQAWGVLTDPEQAGRMIIDCTMNLPLLYWASEQTGDPRFADAARAHVRQSAKYLVRDDASTYHTYYMDVQTGAPRFGKTQQGYADDSCWSRGQAWGIYGFMLSFLYTGDKGVD
;
A
#
# COMPACT_ATOMS: atom_id res chain seq x y z
N MET A 1 2.34 -16.26 28.78
CA MET A 1 2.63 -17.70 28.55
C MET A 1 2.38 -17.99 27.09
N LEU A 2 3.43 -17.99 26.27
CA LEU A 2 3.39 -18.41 24.86
C LEU A 2 3.29 -19.94 24.83
N ASN A 3 2.09 -20.49 25.04
CA ASN A 3 1.90 -21.94 25.01
C ASN A 3 1.70 -22.38 23.55
N HIS A 4 2.69 -23.15 23.06
CA HIS A 4 2.77 -23.84 21.77
C HIS A 4 3.10 -22.96 20.54
N ILE A 5 4.38 -22.59 20.40
CA ILE A 5 4.95 -22.20 19.10
C ILE A 5 5.12 -23.47 18.26
N ALA A 6 4.35 -23.61 17.18
CA ALA A 6 4.58 -24.63 16.17
C ALA A 6 5.75 -24.21 15.28
N LEU A 7 6.85 -24.96 15.32
CA LEU A 7 8.00 -24.75 14.45
C LEU A 7 7.81 -25.58 13.18
N GLU A 8 7.49 -24.94 12.07
CA GLU A 8 7.51 -25.58 10.75
C GLU A 8 8.92 -25.49 10.16
N LYS A 9 9.53 -26.64 9.84
CA LYS A 9 10.74 -26.64 9.02
C LYS A 9 10.37 -26.13 7.63
N LEU A 10 10.98 -25.03 7.20
CA LEU A 10 10.94 -24.61 5.81
C LEU A 10 11.36 -25.80 4.94
N ARG A 11 10.50 -26.18 3.99
CA ARG A 11 10.85 -27.21 3.01
C ARG A 11 12.10 -26.74 2.30
N GLU A 12 13.07 -27.63 2.10
CA GLU A 12 14.20 -27.33 1.24
C GLU A 12 13.65 -26.79 -0.08
N TYR A 13 14.20 -25.65 -0.53
CA TYR A 13 13.89 -25.13 -1.86
C TYR A 13 14.10 -26.29 -2.83
N PRO A 14 13.09 -26.69 -3.62
CA PRO A 14 13.22 -27.85 -4.50
C PRO A 14 14.36 -27.54 -5.48
N GLY A 15 15.54 -28.07 -5.16
CA GLY A 15 16.81 -27.79 -5.81
C GLY A 15 16.96 -28.47 -7.16
N ALA A 16 15.94 -28.39 -7.99
CA ALA A 16 15.96 -28.84 -9.38
C ALA A 16 15.74 -27.63 -10.28
N PRO A 17 16.40 -27.56 -11.46
CA PRO A 17 16.26 -26.41 -12.33
C PRO A 17 14.78 -26.23 -12.68
N VAL A 18 14.27 -25.02 -12.48
CA VAL A 18 12.93 -24.63 -12.92
C VAL A 18 12.85 -24.95 -14.41
N ASN A 19 11.98 -25.87 -14.80
CA ASN A 19 11.70 -26.10 -16.21
C ASN A 19 11.01 -24.84 -16.74
N LEU A 20 11.76 -24.02 -17.48
CA LEU A 20 11.29 -22.72 -17.95
C LEU A 20 10.04 -22.82 -18.82
N GLN A 21 9.91 -23.89 -19.61
CA GLN A 21 8.72 -24.11 -20.43
C GLN A 21 7.50 -24.39 -19.54
N ALA A 22 7.63 -25.33 -18.61
CA ALA A 22 6.54 -25.67 -17.68
C ALA A 22 6.13 -24.46 -16.83
N PHE A 23 7.09 -23.67 -16.35
CA PHE A 23 6.82 -22.44 -15.62
C PHE A 23 6.11 -21.40 -16.49
N ASN A 24 6.54 -21.22 -17.74
CA ASN A 24 5.87 -20.32 -18.67
C ASN A 24 4.43 -20.77 -18.99
N ASP A 25 4.20 -22.07 -19.16
CA ASP A 25 2.86 -22.64 -19.40
C ASP A 25 1.96 -22.42 -18.18
N GLU A 26 2.49 -22.60 -16.97
CA GLU A 26 1.77 -22.32 -15.72
C GLU A 26 1.41 -20.83 -15.59
N LEU A 27 2.35 -19.93 -15.89
CA LEU A 27 2.08 -18.49 -15.90
C LEU A 27 1.02 -18.10 -16.94
N CYS A 28 1.06 -18.69 -18.13
CA CYS A 28 0.05 -18.44 -19.18
C CYS A 28 -1.33 -18.94 -18.76
N SER A 29 -1.40 -20.11 -18.12
CA SER A 29 -2.63 -20.67 -17.57
C SER A 29 -3.20 -19.80 -16.44
N ALA A 30 -2.36 -19.41 -15.48
CA ALA A 30 -2.74 -18.55 -14.37
C ALA A 30 -3.24 -17.18 -14.87
N ARG A 31 -2.53 -16.57 -15.82
CA ARG A 31 -2.94 -15.30 -16.44
C ARG A 31 -4.31 -15.42 -17.11
N SER A 32 -4.53 -16.46 -17.90
CA SER A 32 -5.81 -16.69 -18.58
C SER A 32 -6.95 -16.88 -17.58
N HIS A 33 -6.69 -17.62 -16.50
CA HIS A 33 -7.66 -17.83 -15.43
C HIS A 33 -8.01 -16.52 -14.70
N VAL A 34 -7.00 -15.74 -14.30
CA VAL A 34 -7.20 -14.45 -13.60
C VAL A 34 -7.96 -13.45 -14.49
N LEU A 35 -7.60 -13.34 -15.77
CA LEU A 35 -8.31 -12.45 -16.70
C LEU A 35 -9.78 -12.83 -16.88
N LYS A 36 -10.11 -14.13 -16.85
CA LYS A 36 -11.50 -14.60 -16.87
C LYS A 36 -12.26 -14.18 -15.60
N LEU A 37 -11.62 -14.24 -14.43
CA LEU A 37 -12.21 -13.78 -13.18
C LEU A 37 -12.43 -12.26 -13.18
N ILE A 38 -11.42 -11.48 -13.58
CA ILE A 38 -11.54 -10.02 -13.69
C ILE A 38 -12.66 -9.66 -14.68
N SER A 39 -12.71 -10.30 -15.85
CA SER A 39 -13.80 -10.10 -16.83
C SER A 39 -15.18 -10.35 -16.26
N ARG A 40 -15.34 -11.39 -15.41
CA ARG A 40 -16.62 -11.67 -14.74
C ARG A 40 -16.96 -10.56 -13.73
N HIS A 41 -15.98 -10.14 -12.94
CA HIS A 41 -16.15 -9.10 -11.92
C HIS A 41 -16.49 -7.72 -12.50
N LEU A 42 -16.10 -7.41 -13.75
CA LEU A 42 -16.56 -6.19 -14.45
C LEU A 42 -18.08 -6.05 -14.41
N THR A 43 -18.80 -7.16 -14.68
CA THR A 43 -20.27 -7.18 -14.69
C THR A 43 -20.82 -7.29 -13.27
N ASP A 44 -20.26 -8.20 -12.45
CA ASP A 44 -20.78 -8.49 -11.12
C ASP A 44 -20.64 -7.29 -10.16
N PHE A 45 -19.57 -6.49 -10.30
CA PHE A 45 -19.31 -5.34 -9.43
C PHE A 45 -19.87 -4.03 -10.01
N GLY A 46 -19.99 -3.93 -11.34
CA GLY A 46 -20.39 -2.70 -12.01
C GLY A 46 -19.46 -1.54 -11.66
N ASP A 47 -20.04 -0.42 -11.24
CA ASP A 47 -19.30 0.78 -10.82
C ASP A 47 -18.91 0.77 -9.32
N LYS A 48 -19.16 -0.34 -8.60
CA LYS A 48 -18.82 -0.51 -7.16
C LYS A 48 -17.47 -1.19 -6.95
N PHE A 49 -17.03 -1.24 -5.71
CA PHE A 49 -15.77 -1.86 -5.30
C PHE A 49 -16.02 -3.11 -4.45
N PRO A 50 -15.16 -4.15 -4.54
CA PRO A 50 -15.20 -5.25 -3.59
C PRO A 50 -14.69 -4.78 -2.22
N ALA A 51 -15.33 -5.24 -1.14
CA ALA A 51 -14.84 -5.06 0.22
C ALA A 51 -13.48 -5.77 0.44
N GLU A 52 -12.81 -5.48 1.56
CA GLU A 52 -11.49 -5.98 1.90
C GLU A 52 -11.37 -7.51 2.00
N ALA A 53 -12.48 -8.21 2.26
CA ALA A 53 -12.50 -9.67 2.38
C ALA A 53 -13.83 -10.26 1.88
N CYS A 54 -13.75 -11.50 1.39
CA CYS A 54 -14.94 -12.27 1.04
C CYS A 54 -15.71 -12.72 2.29
N VAL A 55 -17.04 -12.70 2.18
CA VAL A 55 -17.95 -13.36 3.12
C VAL A 55 -18.54 -14.57 2.39
N LYS A 56 -18.28 -15.77 2.93
CA LYS A 56 -18.73 -17.04 2.33
C LYS A 56 -18.32 -17.21 0.85
N GLY A 57 -17.12 -16.73 0.49
CA GLY A 57 -16.55 -16.86 -0.85
C GLY A 57 -16.96 -15.77 -1.85
N TYR A 58 -17.75 -14.77 -1.45
CA TYR A 58 -18.16 -13.65 -2.30
C TYR A 58 -17.72 -12.32 -1.69
N TYR A 59 -17.30 -11.37 -2.52
CA TYR A 59 -17.03 -10.00 -2.07
C TYR A 59 -18.35 -9.25 -1.85
N PRO A 60 -18.62 -8.72 -0.64
CA PRO A 60 -19.58 -7.64 -0.48
C PRO A 60 -19.17 -6.45 -1.36
N LEU A 61 -20.15 -5.73 -1.90
CA LEU A 61 -19.88 -4.52 -2.69
C LEU A 61 -20.02 -3.28 -1.81
N THR A 62 -19.05 -2.38 -1.93
CA THR A 62 -18.97 -1.11 -1.22
C THR A 62 -18.91 0.05 -2.22
N GLU A 63 -19.22 1.24 -1.71
CA GLU A 63 -18.85 2.49 -2.40
C GLU A 63 -17.33 2.69 -2.30
N ASN A 64 -16.80 3.80 -2.83
CA ASN A 64 -15.38 4.11 -2.73
C ASN A 64 -14.97 4.59 -1.32
N VAL A 65 -15.09 3.71 -0.35
CA VAL A 65 -14.72 3.86 1.06
C VAL A 65 -13.80 2.71 1.45
N GLU A 66 -13.11 2.81 2.58
CA GLU A 66 -12.05 1.91 3.02
C GLU A 66 -10.76 2.06 2.21
N TRP A 67 -9.71 1.38 2.66
CA TRP A 67 -8.33 1.48 2.17
C TRP A 67 -8.02 0.57 0.97
N THR A 68 -8.95 -0.31 0.57
CA THR A 68 -8.69 -1.40 -0.39
C THR A 68 -9.27 -1.20 -1.79
N THR A 69 -10.08 -0.17 -2.01
CA THR A 69 -10.85 -0.01 -3.26
C THR A 69 -9.98 0.12 -4.52
N SER A 70 -8.77 0.67 -4.36
CA SER A 70 -7.84 0.85 -5.48
C SER A 70 -7.19 -0.44 -5.95
N PHE A 71 -7.16 -1.50 -5.14
CA PHE A 71 -6.62 -2.79 -5.57
C PHE A 71 -7.47 -3.40 -6.69
N TRP A 72 -8.79 -3.15 -6.69
CA TRP A 72 -9.64 -3.51 -7.83
C TRP A 72 -9.29 -2.68 -9.07
N THR A 73 -9.13 -1.37 -8.91
CA THR A 73 -8.74 -0.48 -10.01
C THR A 73 -7.37 -0.84 -10.59
N GLY A 74 -6.40 -1.19 -9.75
CA GLY A 74 -5.08 -1.65 -10.17
C GLY A 74 -5.14 -2.96 -10.95
N GLN A 75 -5.99 -3.90 -10.55
CA GLN A 75 -6.22 -5.14 -11.32
C GLN A 75 -6.78 -4.84 -12.71
N LEU A 76 -7.67 -3.84 -12.84
CA LEU A 76 -8.18 -3.41 -14.16
C LEU A 76 -7.09 -2.82 -15.04
N TRP A 77 -6.23 -1.96 -14.49
CA TRP A 77 -5.09 -1.41 -15.22
C TRP A 77 -4.13 -2.50 -15.68
N LEU A 78 -3.77 -3.44 -14.80
CA LEU A 78 -2.93 -4.59 -15.15
C LEU A 78 -3.58 -5.48 -16.22
N ALA A 79 -4.88 -5.73 -16.12
CA ALA A 79 -5.61 -6.50 -17.13
C ALA A 79 -5.60 -5.80 -18.50
N TRP A 80 -5.74 -4.48 -18.54
CA TRP A 80 -5.59 -3.70 -19.78
C TRP A 80 -4.16 -3.77 -20.33
N GLU A 81 -3.12 -3.54 -19.53
CA GLU A 81 -1.73 -3.66 -19.99
C GLU A 81 -1.41 -5.05 -20.54
N MET A 82 -1.97 -6.10 -19.93
CA MET A 82 -1.80 -7.46 -20.40
C MET A 82 -2.55 -7.73 -21.72
N THR A 83 -3.72 -7.14 -21.95
CA THR A 83 -4.62 -7.61 -23.03
C THR A 83 -4.85 -6.62 -24.15
N GLY A 84 -4.70 -5.32 -23.88
CA GLY A 84 -5.19 -4.25 -24.73
C GLY A 84 -6.72 -4.15 -24.82
N ASP A 85 -7.48 -4.91 -24.02
CA ASP A 85 -8.95 -4.92 -24.09
C ASP A 85 -9.52 -3.68 -23.38
N GLU A 86 -10.07 -2.76 -24.18
CA GLU A 86 -10.56 -1.45 -23.75
C GLU A 86 -11.65 -1.50 -22.68
N LYS A 87 -12.35 -2.63 -22.50
CA LYS A 87 -13.37 -2.76 -21.44
C LYS A 87 -12.77 -2.56 -20.03
N TYR A 88 -11.52 -2.99 -19.81
CA TYR A 88 -10.87 -2.85 -18.52
C TYR A 88 -10.50 -1.39 -18.25
N ARG A 89 -9.90 -0.73 -19.26
CA ARG A 89 -9.57 0.68 -19.21
C ARG A 89 -10.81 1.55 -18.99
N ALA A 90 -11.91 1.26 -19.70
CA ALA A 90 -13.14 2.02 -19.59
C ALA A 90 -13.68 2.04 -18.14
N LEU A 91 -13.67 0.90 -17.44
CA LEU A 91 -14.07 0.86 -16.03
C LEU A 91 -13.03 1.54 -15.11
N ALA A 92 -11.74 1.32 -15.35
CA ALA A 92 -10.69 1.95 -14.55
C ALA A 92 -10.73 3.49 -14.64
N GLU A 93 -11.01 4.06 -15.81
CA GLU A 93 -11.18 5.51 -15.99
C GLU A 93 -12.43 6.06 -15.28
N LYS A 94 -13.52 5.27 -15.17
CA LYS A 94 -14.65 5.65 -14.31
C LYS A 94 -14.23 5.69 -12.83
N HIS A 95 -13.45 4.72 -12.37
CA HIS A 95 -12.96 4.71 -11.00
C HIS A 95 -12.07 5.91 -10.69
N VAL A 96 -11.23 6.35 -11.64
CA VAL A 96 -10.43 7.59 -11.49
C VAL A 96 -11.32 8.79 -11.13
N ARG A 97 -12.49 8.92 -11.77
CA ARG A 97 -13.44 9.99 -11.43
C ARG A 97 -14.00 9.82 -10.01
N SER A 98 -14.33 8.59 -9.61
CA SER A 98 -14.76 8.27 -8.24
C SER A 98 -13.70 8.64 -7.19
N PHE A 99 -12.43 8.29 -7.44
CA PHE A 99 -11.30 8.71 -6.58
C PHE A 99 -11.10 10.23 -6.57
N GLY A 100 -11.32 10.91 -7.71
CA GLY A 100 -11.29 12.37 -7.78
C GLY A 100 -12.33 13.02 -6.88
N LEU A 101 -13.57 12.52 -6.88
CA LEU A 101 -14.62 12.97 -5.97
C LEU A 101 -14.27 12.70 -4.51
N ARG A 102 -13.71 11.51 -4.22
CA ARG A 102 -13.27 11.12 -2.88
C ARG A 102 -12.23 12.10 -2.30
N ILE A 103 -11.17 12.42 -3.04
CA ILE A 103 -10.13 13.35 -2.54
C ILE A 103 -10.62 14.79 -2.48
N ALA A 104 -11.36 15.26 -3.49
CA ALA A 104 -11.88 16.62 -3.54
C ALA A 104 -12.85 16.89 -2.38
N GLY A 105 -13.65 15.89 -2.01
CA GLY A 105 -14.56 15.94 -0.86
C GLY A 105 -13.94 15.54 0.48
N ARG A 106 -12.64 15.16 0.53
CA ARG A 106 -11.97 14.59 1.71
C ARG A 106 -12.77 13.46 2.38
N GLN A 107 -13.38 12.60 1.56
CA GLN A 107 -14.22 11.50 2.02
C GLN A 107 -13.36 10.29 2.38
N ASP A 108 -13.38 9.90 3.65
CA ASP A 108 -12.62 8.76 4.15
C ASP A 108 -11.12 8.82 3.79
N THR A 109 -10.51 10.00 4.02
CA THR A 109 -9.10 10.29 3.73
C THR A 109 -8.25 10.48 4.99
N ASN A 110 -8.81 10.25 6.19
CA ASN A 110 -8.10 10.39 7.47
C ASN A 110 -7.24 9.15 7.78
N THR A 111 -6.44 8.73 6.80
CA THR A 111 -5.56 7.56 6.86
C THR A 111 -4.28 7.85 6.06
N HIS A 112 -3.20 7.15 6.38
CA HIS A 112 -2.00 7.11 5.55
C HIS A 112 -2.13 6.24 4.29
N ASP A 113 -3.22 5.47 4.15
CA ASP A 113 -3.46 4.54 3.03
C ASP A 113 -3.77 5.25 1.70
N LEU A 114 -3.62 6.57 1.66
CA LEU A 114 -3.73 7.37 0.44
C LEU A 114 -2.72 6.91 -0.62
N GLY A 115 -1.57 6.39 -0.23
CA GLY A 115 -0.63 5.80 -1.16
C GLY A 115 -1.19 4.58 -1.88
N PHE A 116 -1.77 3.61 -1.16
CA PHE A 116 -2.48 2.48 -1.77
C PHE A 116 -3.60 2.97 -2.67
N LEU A 117 -4.45 3.87 -2.16
CA LEU A 117 -5.65 4.33 -2.83
C LEU A 117 -5.35 5.05 -4.16
N TYR A 118 -4.36 5.94 -4.18
CA TYR A 118 -4.11 6.81 -5.34
C TYR A 118 -2.97 6.33 -6.24
N THR A 119 -2.04 5.50 -5.75
CA THR A 119 -0.97 4.95 -6.61
C THR A 119 -1.54 3.94 -7.61
N LEU A 120 -2.41 3.04 -7.15
CA LEU A 120 -2.98 1.97 -7.98
C LEU A 120 -4.16 2.43 -8.84
N SER A 121 -4.76 3.59 -8.54
CA SER A 121 -5.86 4.16 -9.31
C SER A 121 -5.38 5.30 -10.23
N CYS A 122 -5.11 6.46 -9.66
CA CYS A 122 -4.91 7.71 -10.38
C CYS A 122 -3.48 7.87 -10.91
N VAL A 123 -2.45 7.48 -10.15
CA VAL A 123 -1.06 7.51 -10.64
C VAL A 123 -0.90 6.50 -11.78
N ALA A 124 -1.48 5.29 -11.65
CA ALA A 124 -1.52 4.31 -12.72
C ALA A 124 -2.16 4.88 -14.00
N ALA A 125 -3.33 5.51 -13.89
CA ALA A 125 -4.00 6.16 -15.02
C ALA A 125 -3.12 7.25 -15.67
N TRP A 126 -2.48 8.10 -14.88
CA TRP A 126 -1.54 9.11 -15.38
C TRP A 126 -0.37 8.47 -16.17
N ARG A 127 0.28 7.45 -15.59
CA ARG A 127 1.43 6.78 -16.21
C ARG A 127 1.05 6.07 -17.52
N LEU A 128 -0.13 5.47 -17.55
CA LEU A 128 -0.58 4.62 -18.64
C LEU A 128 -1.22 5.40 -19.79
N THR A 129 -1.92 6.50 -19.50
CA THR A 129 -2.74 7.20 -20.51
C THR A 129 -2.45 8.70 -20.60
N GLY A 130 -1.63 9.27 -19.70
CA GLY A 130 -1.40 10.71 -19.62
C GLY A 130 -2.60 11.50 -19.08
N ASN A 131 -3.53 10.84 -18.37
CA ASN A 131 -4.73 11.48 -17.83
C ASN A 131 -4.37 12.58 -16.80
N ARG A 132 -4.58 13.85 -17.19
CA ARG A 132 -4.20 15.02 -16.38
C ARG A 132 -5.03 15.20 -15.12
N ASP A 133 -6.31 14.84 -15.16
CA ASP A 133 -7.18 14.87 -13.97
C ASP A 133 -6.67 13.88 -12.93
N ALA A 134 -6.32 12.67 -13.37
CA ALA A 134 -5.74 11.65 -12.51
C ALA A 134 -4.44 12.14 -11.84
N ARG A 135 -3.55 12.80 -12.59
CA ARG A 135 -2.36 13.46 -12.01
C ARG A 135 -2.75 14.50 -10.96
N GLY A 136 -3.74 15.34 -11.23
CA GLY A 136 -4.25 16.35 -10.30
C GLY A 136 -4.79 15.72 -9.00
N PHE A 137 -5.59 14.67 -9.10
CA PHE A 137 -6.14 13.95 -7.94
C PHE A 137 -5.04 13.29 -7.11
N SER A 138 -4.06 12.66 -7.75
CA SER A 138 -2.91 12.07 -7.06
C SER A 138 -2.07 13.10 -6.31
N LEU A 139 -1.88 14.30 -6.87
CA LEU A 139 -1.17 15.38 -6.16
C LEU A 139 -1.96 15.90 -4.96
N GLN A 140 -3.28 16.02 -5.07
CA GLN A 140 -4.14 16.34 -3.91
C GLN A 140 -4.04 15.27 -2.82
N ALA A 141 -4.01 13.98 -3.21
CA ALA A 141 -3.82 12.88 -2.28
C ALA A 141 -2.43 12.88 -1.63
N ALA A 142 -1.38 13.28 -2.38
CA ALA A 142 -0.04 13.42 -1.83
C ALA A 142 0.04 14.55 -0.80
N GLU A 143 -0.61 15.69 -1.04
CA GLU A 143 -0.73 16.78 -0.06
C GLU A 143 -1.48 16.31 1.20
N ALA A 144 -2.62 15.62 1.01
CA ALA A 144 -3.38 15.03 2.11
C ALA A 144 -2.56 14.02 2.94
N LEU A 145 -1.70 13.23 2.30
CA LEU A 145 -0.78 12.32 2.99
C LEU A 145 0.34 13.09 3.72
N LEU A 146 0.88 14.14 3.11
CA LEU A 146 1.93 14.97 3.68
C LEU A 146 1.44 15.74 4.93
N GLU A 147 0.16 16.15 4.98
CA GLU A 147 -0.48 16.75 6.17
C GLU A 147 -0.34 15.88 7.43
N ARG A 148 -0.18 14.55 7.25
CA ARG A 148 -0.01 13.59 8.35
C ARG A 148 1.43 13.48 8.86
N PHE A 149 2.38 14.21 8.29
CA PHE A 149 3.80 14.13 8.64
C PHE A 149 4.16 14.96 9.90
N HIS A 150 4.58 14.28 10.95
CA HIS A 150 5.07 14.88 12.19
C HIS A 150 6.58 15.12 12.11
N ARG A 151 7.00 16.36 11.83
CA ARG A 151 8.40 16.73 11.58
C ARG A 151 9.39 16.32 12.68
N LYS A 152 9.02 16.46 13.96
CA LYS A 152 9.89 16.13 15.09
C LYS A 152 10.07 14.62 15.27
N ALA A 153 8.96 13.86 15.20
CA ALA A 153 8.98 12.40 15.29
C ALA A 153 9.42 11.72 13.98
N LYS A 154 9.46 12.46 12.87
CA LYS A 154 9.85 11.98 11.53
C LYS A 154 8.98 10.81 11.05
N ILE A 155 7.71 10.82 11.42
CA ILE A 155 6.74 9.80 11.02
C ILE A 155 5.54 10.42 10.30
N ILE A 156 4.80 9.57 9.61
CA ILE A 156 3.51 9.87 9.01
C ILE A 156 2.50 9.13 9.89
N GLN A 157 1.57 9.88 10.48
CA GLN A 157 0.53 9.32 11.34
C GLN A 157 -0.34 8.35 10.55
N ALA A 158 -0.54 7.13 11.08
CA ALA A 158 -1.28 6.09 10.37
C ALA A 158 -2.77 6.39 10.26
N TRP A 159 -3.50 6.43 11.37
CA TRP A 159 -4.97 6.55 11.37
C TRP A 159 -5.46 7.71 12.24
N GLY A 160 -6.76 7.99 12.12
CA GLY A 160 -7.45 8.96 12.94
C GLY A 160 -7.25 10.40 12.48
N VAL A 161 -7.96 11.29 13.17
CA VAL A 161 -7.84 12.73 12.98
C VAL A 161 -6.46 13.21 13.46
N LEU A 162 -5.91 14.23 12.81
CA LEU A 162 -4.55 14.73 13.08
C LEU A 162 -4.34 15.23 14.51
N THR A 163 -5.42 15.59 15.19
CA THR A 163 -5.43 16.13 16.55
C THR A 163 -5.61 15.06 17.63
N ASP A 164 -5.79 13.79 17.26
CA ASP A 164 -5.95 12.71 18.23
C ASP A 164 -4.61 12.39 18.91
N PRO A 165 -4.43 12.72 20.20
CA PRO A 165 -3.16 12.52 20.88
C PRO A 165 -2.79 11.04 21.05
N GLU A 166 -3.76 10.12 21.04
CA GLU A 166 -3.51 8.69 21.18
C GLU A 166 -2.96 8.09 19.88
N GLN A 167 -3.42 8.60 18.72
CA GLN A 167 -3.01 8.10 17.41
C GLN A 167 -1.89 8.94 16.75
N ALA A 168 -1.67 10.19 17.16
CA ALA A 168 -0.71 11.10 16.54
C ALA A 168 0.70 10.50 16.38
N GLY A 169 1.15 9.78 17.40
CA GLY A 169 2.46 9.14 17.44
C GLY A 169 2.57 7.79 16.74
N ARG A 170 1.49 7.27 16.16
CA ARG A 170 1.44 5.89 15.67
C ARG A 170 1.87 5.80 14.22
N MET A 171 2.95 5.06 13.96
CA MET A 171 3.30 4.58 12.62
C MET A 171 3.02 3.08 12.50
N ILE A 172 2.72 2.63 11.28
CA ILE A 172 2.41 1.23 10.94
C ILE A 172 3.26 0.84 9.72
N ILE A 173 3.71 -0.41 9.67
CA ILE A 173 4.67 -0.89 8.66
C ILE A 173 4.15 -0.81 7.21
N ASP A 174 2.84 -0.90 6.97
CA ASP A 174 2.21 -0.66 5.66
C ASP A 174 2.38 0.79 5.15
N CYS A 175 2.69 1.75 6.01
CA CYS A 175 3.01 3.10 5.56
C CYS A 175 4.20 3.11 4.57
N THR A 176 5.11 2.13 4.67
CA THR A 176 6.22 1.96 3.73
C THR A 176 5.75 1.72 2.29
N MET A 177 4.59 1.09 2.11
CA MET A 177 3.93 0.89 0.81
C MET A 177 3.22 2.14 0.30
N ASN A 178 3.00 3.15 1.16
CA ASN A 178 2.31 4.39 0.83
C ASN A 178 3.27 5.53 0.43
N LEU A 179 4.55 5.42 0.82
CA LEU A 179 5.60 6.39 0.49
C LEU A 179 5.85 6.63 -1.02
N PRO A 180 5.68 5.64 -1.93
CA PRO A 180 5.79 5.86 -3.37
C PRO A 180 4.95 7.02 -3.90
N LEU A 181 3.79 7.31 -3.31
CA LEU A 181 2.97 8.46 -3.71
C LEU A 181 3.69 9.79 -3.45
N LEU A 182 4.39 9.91 -2.32
CA LEU A 182 5.14 11.12 -1.95
C LEU A 182 6.42 11.27 -2.80
N TYR A 183 7.13 10.17 -3.06
CA TYR A 183 8.27 10.20 -3.98
C TYR A 183 7.83 10.64 -5.38
N TRP A 184 6.77 10.03 -5.91
CA TRP A 184 6.19 10.41 -7.20
C TRP A 184 5.77 11.88 -7.22
N ALA A 185 5.14 12.39 -6.16
CA ALA A 185 4.75 13.80 -6.10
C ALA A 185 5.95 14.76 -6.20
N SER A 186 7.09 14.40 -5.59
CA SER A 186 8.34 15.18 -5.74
C SER A 186 8.85 15.15 -7.17
N GLU A 187 8.85 13.98 -7.82
CA GLU A 187 9.24 13.85 -9.23
C GLU A 187 8.35 14.70 -10.16
N GLN A 188 7.05 14.77 -9.86
CA GLN A 188 6.09 15.50 -10.68
C GLN A 188 6.13 17.01 -10.52
N THR A 189 6.58 17.51 -9.37
CA THR A 189 6.47 18.94 -8.99
C THR A 189 7.81 19.63 -8.80
N GLY A 190 8.87 18.87 -8.54
CA GLY A 190 10.16 19.39 -8.08
C GLY A 190 10.16 19.81 -6.60
N ASP A 191 9.06 19.65 -5.86
CA ASP A 191 8.99 20.00 -4.44
C ASP A 191 9.62 18.88 -3.59
N PRO A 192 10.75 19.13 -2.90
CA PRO A 192 11.44 18.09 -2.15
C PRO A 192 10.71 17.68 -0.86
N ARG A 193 9.73 18.46 -0.37
CA ARG A 193 9.06 18.21 0.92
C ARG A 193 8.43 16.83 0.99
N PHE A 194 7.86 16.34 -0.11
CA PHE A 194 7.23 15.02 -0.14
C PHE A 194 8.27 13.90 0.00
N ALA A 195 9.35 13.93 -0.80
CA ALA A 195 10.42 12.93 -0.74
C ALA A 195 11.21 12.99 0.57
N ASP A 196 11.40 14.18 1.14
CA ASP A 196 12.03 14.35 2.46
C ASP A 196 11.19 13.70 3.57
N ALA A 197 9.87 13.92 3.57
CA ALA A 197 8.98 13.29 4.54
C ALA A 197 8.97 11.75 4.40
N ALA A 198 8.96 11.25 3.15
CA ALA A 198 9.02 9.82 2.87
C ALA A 198 10.36 9.19 3.32
N ARG A 199 11.50 9.82 3.02
CA ARG A 199 12.82 9.38 3.49
C ARG A 199 12.93 9.38 5.02
N ALA A 200 12.41 10.43 5.66
CA ALA A 200 12.39 10.53 7.11
C ALA A 200 11.57 9.39 7.72
N HIS A 201 10.38 9.12 7.17
CA HIS A 201 9.51 8.03 7.63
C HIS A 201 10.18 6.67 7.45
N VAL A 202 10.70 6.34 6.27
CA VAL A 202 11.26 5.00 6.01
C VAL A 202 12.46 4.71 6.91
N ARG A 203 13.31 5.71 7.20
CA ARG A 203 14.43 5.58 8.14
C ARG A 203 13.94 5.33 9.57
N GLN A 204 12.87 6.01 9.98
CA GLN A 204 12.26 5.80 11.29
C GLN A 204 11.63 4.40 11.40
N SER A 205 10.95 3.95 10.34
CA SER A 205 10.39 2.60 10.23
C SER A 205 11.48 1.53 10.29
N ALA A 206 12.57 1.69 9.54
CA ALA A 206 13.70 0.76 9.59
C ALA A 206 14.30 0.67 11.01
N LYS A 207 14.42 1.81 11.71
CA LYS A 207 15.02 1.87 13.04
C LYS A 207 14.18 1.25 14.15
N TYR A 208 12.85 1.33 14.07
CA TYR A 208 11.98 0.99 15.21
C TYR A 208 10.93 -0.08 14.91
N LEU A 209 10.54 -0.30 13.65
CA LEU A 209 9.63 -1.39 13.29
C LEU A 209 10.36 -2.69 12.99
N VAL A 210 11.60 -2.64 12.47
CA VAL A 210 12.44 -3.82 12.28
C VAL A 210 13.17 -4.14 13.58
N ARG A 211 13.08 -5.39 14.03
CA ARG A 211 13.74 -5.89 15.24
C ARG A 211 15.12 -6.45 14.90
N ASP A 212 15.93 -6.68 15.93
CA ASP A 212 17.31 -7.19 15.78
C ASP A 212 17.37 -8.56 15.08
N ASP A 213 16.31 -9.37 15.18
CA ASP A 213 16.18 -10.68 14.52
C ASP A 213 15.57 -10.60 13.10
N ALA A 214 15.48 -9.38 12.54
CA ALA A 214 14.86 -9.06 11.25
C ALA A 214 13.34 -9.34 11.14
N SER A 215 12.69 -9.71 12.24
CA SER A 215 11.22 -9.69 12.32
C SER A 215 10.70 -8.25 12.45
N THR A 216 9.42 -8.02 12.16
CA THR A 216 8.82 -6.68 12.28
C THR A 216 7.74 -6.59 13.35
N TYR A 217 7.73 -5.48 14.09
CA TYR A 217 6.51 -4.99 14.74
C TYR A 217 5.48 -4.59 13.69
N HIS A 218 4.20 -4.70 14.04
CA HIS A 218 3.12 -4.19 13.21
C HIS A 218 3.05 -2.65 13.30
N THR A 219 2.99 -2.12 14.53
CA THR A 219 2.88 -0.67 14.79
C THR A 219 3.92 -0.24 15.80
N TYR A 220 4.33 1.03 15.75
CA TYR A 220 5.21 1.63 16.74
C TYR A 220 4.73 3.04 17.11
N TYR A 221 4.83 3.37 18.40
CA TYR A 221 4.44 4.67 18.93
C TYR A 221 5.67 5.54 19.20
N MET A 222 5.60 6.78 18.74
CA MET A 222 6.57 7.85 18.96
C MET A 222 5.91 8.96 19.78
N ASP A 223 6.70 9.72 20.54
CA ASP A 223 6.26 10.99 21.08
C ASP A 223 6.41 12.09 20.01
N VAL A 224 5.31 12.71 19.59
CA VAL A 224 5.34 13.70 18.49
C VAL A 224 5.94 15.05 18.89
N GLN A 225 6.05 15.34 20.20
CA GLN A 225 6.58 16.61 20.71
C GLN A 225 8.10 16.59 20.85
N THR A 226 8.67 15.42 21.19
CA THR A 226 10.09 15.20 21.45
C THR A 226 10.77 14.38 20.36
N GLY A 227 10.02 13.56 19.63
CA GLY A 227 10.52 12.56 18.69
C GLY A 227 11.06 11.29 19.35
N ALA A 228 10.90 11.14 20.67
CA ALA A 228 11.39 9.98 21.40
C ALA A 228 10.57 8.71 21.08
N PRO A 229 11.22 7.54 20.93
CA PRO A 229 10.50 6.26 20.77
C PRO A 229 9.76 5.91 22.06
N ARG A 230 8.60 5.24 21.93
CA ARG A 230 7.81 4.78 23.08
C ARG A 230 7.78 3.26 23.15
N PHE A 231 7.00 2.60 22.29
CA PHE A 231 6.83 1.15 22.30
C PHE A 231 6.22 0.61 21.01
N GLY A 232 6.49 -0.67 20.72
CA GLY A 232 5.83 -1.45 19.67
C GLY A 232 4.51 -2.04 20.16
N LYS A 233 3.53 -2.16 19.25
CA LYS A 233 2.22 -2.78 19.50
C LYS A 233 1.68 -3.43 18.23
N THR A 234 0.60 -4.18 18.35
CA THR A 234 -0.18 -4.66 17.21
C THR A 234 -1.68 -4.38 17.34
N GLN A 235 -2.37 -4.30 16.20
CA GLN A 235 -3.84 -4.38 16.10
C GLN A 235 -4.32 -5.65 15.40
N GLN A 236 -3.42 -6.49 14.87
CA GLN A 236 -3.77 -7.61 13.97
C GLN A 236 -2.95 -8.88 14.19
N GLY A 237 -1.65 -8.73 14.48
CA GLY A 237 -0.79 -9.83 14.94
C GLY A 237 -1.29 -10.46 16.24
N TYR A 238 -0.89 -11.71 16.48
CA TYR A 238 -1.32 -12.50 17.64
C TYR A 238 -0.93 -11.88 18.99
N ALA A 239 0.25 -11.27 19.06
CA ALA A 239 0.78 -10.56 20.23
C ALA A 239 1.63 -9.35 19.79
N ASP A 240 1.87 -8.40 20.69
CA ASP A 240 2.65 -7.18 20.40
C ASP A 240 4.07 -7.49 19.92
N ASP A 241 4.66 -8.58 20.41
CA ASP A 241 5.99 -9.09 20.04
C ASP A 241 5.95 -10.20 18.98
N SER A 242 4.77 -10.59 18.50
CA SER A 242 4.66 -11.53 17.38
C SER A 242 5.13 -10.90 16.05
N CYS A 243 5.43 -11.74 15.06
CA CYS A 243 5.72 -11.31 13.70
C CYS A 243 4.52 -11.62 12.79
N TRP A 244 3.71 -10.61 12.52
CA TRP A 244 2.55 -10.77 11.65
C TRP A 244 2.98 -10.86 10.18
N SER A 245 2.62 -11.96 9.51
CA SER A 245 3.13 -12.29 8.17
C SER A 245 2.91 -11.19 7.12
N ARG A 246 1.73 -10.55 7.10
CA ARG A 246 1.46 -9.45 6.17
C ARG A 246 2.24 -8.17 6.53
N GLY A 247 2.48 -7.92 7.81
CA GLY A 247 3.35 -6.83 8.27
C GLY A 247 4.80 -7.03 7.81
N GLN A 248 5.31 -8.26 7.94
CA GLN A 248 6.63 -8.62 7.41
C GLN A 248 6.70 -8.44 5.89
N ALA A 249 5.66 -8.87 5.16
CA ALA A 249 5.58 -8.69 3.71
C ALA A 249 5.58 -7.20 3.29
N TRP A 250 4.87 -6.35 4.03
CA TRP A 250 4.91 -4.89 3.84
C TRP A 250 6.29 -4.31 4.06
N GLY A 251 7.01 -4.77 5.09
CA GLY A 251 8.41 -4.39 5.28
C GLY A 251 9.26 -4.79 4.06
N ILE A 252 9.22 -6.07 3.66
CA ILE A 252 10.02 -6.59 2.54
C ILE A 252 9.81 -5.77 1.27
N TYR A 253 8.56 -5.50 0.89
CA TYR A 253 8.28 -4.79 -0.36
C TYR A 253 8.43 -3.27 -0.21
N GLY A 254 7.94 -2.68 0.88
CA GLY A 254 7.94 -1.23 1.08
C GLY A 254 9.33 -0.63 1.24
N PHE A 255 10.25 -1.32 1.92
CA PHE A 255 11.65 -0.89 1.99
C PHE A 255 12.33 -0.96 0.61
N MET A 256 12.08 -2.03 -0.17
CA MET A 256 12.57 -2.14 -1.54
C MET A 256 12.04 -1.02 -2.43
N LEU A 257 10.75 -0.68 -2.34
CA LEU A 257 10.16 0.43 -3.10
C LEU A 257 10.86 1.76 -2.77
N SER A 258 11.13 2.04 -1.50
CA SER A 258 11.87 3.24 -1.10
C SER A 258 13.31 3.24 -1.62
N PHE A 259 13.99 2.08 -1.62
CA PHE A 259 15.31 1.93 -2.20
C PHE A 259 15.30 2.27 -3.70
N LEU A 260 14.30 1.81 -4.46
CA LEU A 260 14.20 2.11 -5.89
C LEU A 260 14.08 3.62 -6.20
N TYR A 261 13.42 4.39 -5.34
CA TYR A 261 13.32 5.85 -5.50
C TYR A 261 14.55 6.62 -5.03
N THR A 262 15.32 6.09 -4.07
CA THR A 262 16.33 6.87 -3.35
C THR A 262 17.76 6.41 -3.57
N GLY A 263 17.96 5.13 -3.95
CA GLY A 263 19.26 4.47 -3.94
C GLY A 263 19.88 4.32 -2.54
N ASP A 264 19.15 4.66 -1.47
CA ASP A 264 19.67 4.65 -0.10
C ASP A 264 19.84 3.22 0.40
N LYS A 265 21.09 2.80 0.58
CA LYS A 265 21.46 1.45 1.02
C LYS A 265 21.36 1.26 2.54
N GLY A 266 21.01 2.30 3.30
CA GLY A 266 20.84 2.22 4.75
C GLY A 266 22.13 1.96 5.54
N VAL A 267 23.29 2.31 4.97
CA VAL A 267 24.60 2.18 5.64
C VAL A 267 25.06 3.55 6.09
N ASP A 268 24.82 3.86 7.37
CA ASP A 268 25.65 4.78 8.17
C ASP A 268 26.14 4.02 9.40
#